data_AF-A0A519KLQ3-F1
#
_entry.id   AF-A0A519KLQ3-F1
#
_cell.length_a   1.000
_cell.length_b   1.000
_cell.length_c   1.000
_cell.angle_alpha   90.00
_cell.angle_beta   90.00
_cell.angle_gamma   90.00
#
_symmetry.space_group_name_H-M   'P 1'
#
loop_
_entity.id
_entity.type
_entity.pdbx_description
1 polymer ?
#
loop_
_entity_poly.entity_id
_entity_poly.type
_entity_poly.pdbx_seq_one_letter_code
_entity_poly.pdbx_strand_id
1 'polypeptide(L)' 'DGNYAWFDELLDTQMKICRGSGVVEKIGGKWKVKQYVLSVTVPNEVVDDVVKIKAPIEDALIQKLK' A
#
# COMPACT_ATOMS: atom_id res chain seq x y z
N ASP A 1 1.61 -13.95 22.67
CA ASP A 1 0.13 -13.99 22.60
C ASP A 1 -0.46 -14.28 21.22
N GLY A 2 0.25 -14.02 20.10
CA GLY A 2 -0.24 -14.40 18.75
C GLY A 2 -1.52 -13.69 18.30
N ASN A 3 -1.95 -12.66 19.04
CA ASN A 3 -3.16 -11.89 18.77
C ASN A 3 -2.98 -10.81 17.72
N TYR A 4 -1.74 -10.46 17.37
CA TYR A 4 -1.42 -9.45 16.37
C TYR A 4 -0.60 -10.06 15.24
N ALA A 5 -0.87 -9.63 14.00
CA ALA A 5 -0.04 -9.91 12.85
C ALA A 5 0.14 -8.64 12.02
N TRP A 6 1.26 -8.57 11.31
CA TRP A 6 1.59 -7.47 10.41
C TRP A 6 1.46 -7.94 8.98
N PHE A 7 1.01 -7.04 8.11
CA PHE A 7 1.03 -7.27 6.69
C PHE A 7 1.66 -6.08 5.98
N ASP A 8 2.27 -6.41 4.85
CA ASP A 8 2.90 -5.48 3.94
C ASP A 8 2.50 -5.90 2.54
N GLU A 9 1.75 -5.05 1.85
CA GLU A 9 1.19 -5.30 0.55
C GLU A 9 1.63 -4.23 -0.45
N LEU A 10 1.92 -4.66 -1.67
CA LEU A 10 2.06 -3.79 -2.81
C LEU A 10 0.75 -3.77 -3.56
N LEU A 11 0.14 -2.60 -3.64
CA LEU A 11 -1.13 -2.35 -4.31
C LEU A 11 -0.88 -1.61 -5.63
N ASP A 12 -1.57 -2.07 -6.67
CA ASP A 12 -1.71 -1.35 -7.93
C ASP A 12 -2.94 -0.45 -7.82
N THR A 13 -2.73 0.86 -7.68
CA THR A 13 -3.79 1.86 -7.48
C THR A 13 -3.82 2.88 -8.61
N GLN A 14 -4.80 3.78 -8.60
CA GLN A 14 -4.84 4.92 -9.53
C GLN A 14 -3.60 5.82 -9.39
N MET A 15 -2.96 5.83 -8.22
CA MET A 15 -1.69 6.52 -7.97
C MET A 15 -0.48 5.61 -8.25
N LYS A 16 -0.63 4.56 -9.06
CA LYS A 16 0.38 3.52 -9.35
C LYS A 16 0.77 2.72 -8.12
N ILE A 17 2.02 2.22 -8.01
CA ILE A 17 2.45 1.34 -6.92
C ILE A 17 2.31 2.10 -5.59
N CYS A 18 1.50 1.55 -4.70
CA CYS A 18 1.37 2.02 -3.33
C CYS A 18 1.69 0.87 -2.37
N ARG A 19 2.42 1.18 -1.30
CA ARG A 19 2.69 0.22 -0.23
C ARG A 19 1.66 0.41 0.86
N GLY A 20 0.75 -0.55 0.98
CA GLY A 20 -0.15 -0.67 2.12
C GLY A 20 0.55 -1.46 3.20
N SER A 21 0.65 -0.93 4.41
CA SER A 21 1.14 -1.70 5.56
C SER A 21 0.18 -1.55 6.72
N GLY A 22 0.08 -2.59 7.54
CA GLY A 22 -0.90 -2.55 8.61
C GLY A 22 -0.73 -3.63 9.66
N VAL A 23 -1.53 -3.49 10.70
CA VAL A 23 -1.62 -4.43 11.80
C VAL A 23 -3.04 -4.98 11.84
N VAL A 24 -3.14 -6.30 11.91
CA VAL A 24 -4.39 -7.00 12.19
C VAL A 24 -4.38 -7.55 13.61
N GLU A 25 -5.54 -7.51 14.25
CA GLU A 25 -5.78 -8.10 15.56
C GLU A 25 -6.80 -9.24 15.44
N LYS A 26 -6.56 -10.35 16.13
CA LYS A 26 -7.45 -11.50 16.18
C LYS A 26 -8.50 -11.29 17.28
N ILE A 27 -9.72 -10.92 16.90
CA ILE A 27 -10.85 -10.70 17.81
C ILE A 27 -11.91 -11.76 17.55
N GLY A 28 -12.20 -12.59 18.57
CA GLY A 28 -13.20 -13.66 18.45
C GLY A 28 -12.87 -14.70 17.36
N GLY A 29 -11.58 -15.00 17.18
CA GLY A 29 -11.10 -15.94 16.16
C GLY A 29 -11.01 -15.36 14.74
N LYS A 30 -11.45 -14.12 14.50
CA LYS A 30 -11.38 -13.45 13.20
C LYS A 30 -10.29 -12.37 13.20
N TRP A 31 -9.54 -12.28 12.11
CA TRP A 31 -8.59 -11.18 11.89
C TRP A 31 -9.34 -9.90 11.50
N LYS A 32 -9.08 -8.81 12.20
CA LYS A 32 -9.62 -7.48 11.91
C LYS A 32 -8.49 -6.47 11.75
N VAL A 33 -8.61 -5.55 10.81
CA VAL A 33 -7.64 -4.46 10.63
C VAL A 33 -7.76 -3.51 11.82
N LYS A 34 -6.65 -3.33 12.54
CA LYS A 34 -6.55 -2.38 13.66
C LYS A 34 -5.93 -1.07 13.22
N GLN A 35 -4.96 -1.13 12.32
CA GLN A 35 -4.32 0.03 11.73
C GLN A 35 -3.95 -0.26 10.28
N TYR A 36 -4.29 0.67 9.40
CA TYR A 36 -3.94 0.64 7.98
C TYR A 36 -3.22 1.93 7.63
N VAL A 37 -2.02 1.81 7.07
CA VAL A 37 -1.22 2.93 6.60
C VAL A 37 -1.01 2.76 5.10
N LEU A 38 -1.65 3.63 4.35
CA LEU A 38 -1.37 3.86 2.94
C LEU A 38 -0.66 5.21 2.86
N SER A 39 0.65 5.20 2.61
CA SER A 39 1.44 6.43 2.57
C SER A 39 2.13 6.59 1.23
N VAL A 40 2.02 7.79 0.67
CA VAL A 40 2.91 8.30 -0.37
C VAL A 40 3.56 9.55 0.21
N THR A 41 4.89 9.64 0.22
CA THR A 41 5.65 10.75 0.81
C THR A 41 5.66 11.98 -0.10
N VAL A 42 4.49 12.40 -0.57
CA VAL A 42 4.31 13.62 -1.35
C VAL A 42 3.02 14.33 -0.92
N PRO A 43 3.00 15.68 -0.90
CA PRO A 43 1.77 16.42 -0.66
C PRO A 43 0.66 16.01 -1.65
N ASN A 44 -0.57 15.90 -1.18
CA ASN A 44 -1.72 15.52 -2.03
C ASN A 44 -1.86 16.43 -3.28
N GLU A 45 -1.48 17.70 -3.16
CA GLU A 45 -1.54 18.69 -4.24
C GLU A 45 -0.60 18.37 -5.41
N VAL A 46 0.50 17.65 -5.18
CA VAL A 46 1.49 17.31 -6.21
C VAL A 46 1.43 15.85 -6.64
N VAL A 47 0.50 15.06 -6.08
CA VAL A 47 0.37 13.63 -6.38
C VAL A 47 0.18 13.41 -7.88
N ASP A 48 -0.66 14.20 -8.55
CA ASP A 48 -0.95 14.00 -9.97
C ASP A 48 0.28 14.17 -10.86
N ASP A 49 1.15 15.14 -10.57
CA ASP A 49 2.37 15.38 -11.34
C ASP A 49 3.44 14.32 -11.04
N VAL A 50 3.53 13.90 -9.78
CA VAL A 50 4.41 12.81 -9.36
C VAL A 50 3.97 11.49 -10.00
N VAL A 51 2.65 11.24 -10.11
CA VAL A 51 2.08 10.07 -10.79
C VAL A 51 2.46 10.07 -12.27
N LYS A 52 2.38 11.20 -12.98
CA LYS A 52 2.81 11.29 -14.39
C LYS A 52 4.28 10.93 -14.59
N ILE A 53 5.14 11.35 -13.68
CA ILE A 53 6.58 11.09 -13.76
C ILE A 53 6.89 9.62 -13.42
N LYS A 54 6.26 9.07 -12.39
CA LYS A 54 6.54 7.70 -11.93
C LYS A 54 5.86 6.62 -12.74
N ALA A 55 4.74 6.93 -13.40
CA ALA A 55 3.96 6.00 -14.23
C ALA A 55 4.81 5.14 -15.18
N PRO A 56 5.65 5.70 -16.09
CA PRO A 56 6.43 4.88 -17.02
C PRO A 56 7.45 3.96 -16.34
N ILE A 57 7.98 4.35 -15.17
CA ILE A 57 8.96 3.57 -14.41
C ILE A 57 8.24 2.44 -13.65
N GLU A 58 7.16 2.78 -12.97
CA GLU A 58 6.37 1.85 -12.16
C GLU A 58 5.56 0.86 -13.02
N ASP A 59 5.05 1.27 -14.18
CA ASP A 59 4.36 0.35 -15.10
C ASP A 59 5.31 -0.74 -15.61
N ALA A 60 6.56 -0.39 -15.90
CA ALA A 60 7.59 -1.35 -16.27
C ALA A 60 7.99 -2.28 -15.12
N LEU A 61 7.91 -1.81 -13.87
CA LEU A 61 8.13 -2.62 -12.66
C LEU A 61 6.94 -3.55 -12.37
N ILE A 62 5.70 -3.07 -12.48
CA ILE A 62 4.48 -3.87 -12.29
C ILE A 62 4.45 -5.04 -13.29
N GLN A 63 4.83 -4.80 -14.56
CA GLN A 63 4.92 -5.88 -15.56
C GLN A 63 5.96 -6.96 -15.22
N LYS A 64 7.00 -6.64 -14.44
CA LYS A 64 7.99 -7.63 -13.99
C LYS A 64 7.60 -8.36 -12.70
N LEU A 65 6.70 -7.76 -11.91
CA LEU A 65 6.23 -8.29 -10.63
C LEU A 65 4.98 -9.17 -10.76
N LYS A 66 4.25 -9.06 -11.88
CA LYS A 66 3.21 -10.01 -12.31
C LYS A 66 3.83 -11.28 -12.88
#